data_AF-A0A3D0QB60-F1
#
_entry.id   AF-A0A3D0QB60-F1
#
_cell.length_a   1.000
_cell.length_b   1.000
_cell.length_c   1.000
_cell.angle_alpha   90.00
_cell.angle_beta   90.00
_cell.angle_gamma   90.00
#
_symmetry.space_group_name_H-M   'P 1'
#
loop_
_entity.id
_entity.type
_entity.pdbx_description
1 polymer ?
#
loop_
_entity_poly.entity_id
_entity_poly.type
_entity_poly.pdbx_seq_one_letter_code
_entity_poly.pdbx_strand_id
1 'polypeptide(L)'
;MLLLTIALTFRSEAQTIFIEPLSPRIVTYAISVSLDPVEKMLTGKETLTWRNTSTDRVGELQFHLYLNAFKNTASTFMKESEGGHRGITMADGGWGWIDVTSMKTAEGEDLTPRIEFIHPDDNNEKDRTVIRVPLSKPVLPGQTIRLSIDFTAKLPRIFARTGYYQNYYMIGQWFPKIGVYEAAGQRYAVKGQWNCHQFH
;
A
#
# COMPACT_ATOMS: atom_id res chain seq x y z
N MET A 1 42.26 12.04 19.73
CA MET A 1 41.48 10.89 20.24
C MET A 1 40.24 10.79 19.37
N LEU A 2 40.25 9.90 18.37
CA LEU A 2 39.16 9.75 17.40
C LEU A 2 38.13 8.76 17.98
N LEU A 3 36.95 9.24 18.37
CA LEU A 3 35.88 8.35 18.83
C LEU A 3 35.20 7.71 17.61
N LEU A 4 35.32 6.40 17.48
CA LEU A 4 34.62 5.58 16.50
C LEU A 4 33.25 5.21 17.10
N THR A 5 32.17 5.82 16.62
CA THR A 5 30.81 5.48 17.04
C THR A 5 30.37 4.21 16.30
N ILE A 6 30.39 3.07 16.99
CA ILE A 6 29.84 1.82 16.47
C ILE A 6 28.33 1.84 16.68
N ALA A 7 27.56 2.02 15.60
CA ALA A 7 26.12 1.85 15.63
C ALA A 7 25.77 0.34 15.63
N LEU A 8 25.41 -0.22 16.79
CA LEU A 8 24.85 -1.56 16.85
C LEU A 8 23.40 -1.54 16.33
N THR A 9 23.17 -2.09 15.16
CA THR A 9 21.82 -2.41 14.68
C THR A 9 21.34 -3.71 15.32
N PHE A 10 20.44 -3.63 16.29
CA PHE A 10 19.72 -4.80 16.80
C PHE A 10 18.65 -5.21 15.79
N ARG A 11 18.76 -6.41 15.22
CA ARG A 11 17.64 -7.04 14.50
C ARG A 11 16.71 -7.67 15.54
N SER A 12 15.52 -7.10 15.69
CA SER A 12 14.43 -7.75 16.41
C SER A 12 13.94 -8.91 15.53
N GLU A 13 14.18 -10.15 15.96
CA GLU A 13 13.47 -11.29 15.39
C GLU A 13 12.07 -11.34 15.99
N ALA A 14 11.05 -11.48 15.13
CA ALA A 14 9.68 -11.56 15.58
C ALA A 14 9.48 -12.81 16.46
N GLN A 15 8.75 -12.67 17.56
CA GLN A 15 8.43 -13.77 18.45
C GLN A 15 7.64 -14.86 17.70
N THR A 16 8.12 -16.10 17.72
CA THR A 16 7.38 -17.26 17.20
C THR A 16 6.26 -17.64 18.16
N ILE A 17 5.03 -17.19 17.88
CA ILE A 17 3.84 -17.50 18.68
C ILE A 17 3.27 -18.89 18.34
N PHE A 18 3.46 -19.36 17.11
CA PHE A 18 3.05 -20.69 16.65
C PHE A 18 4.20 -21.36 15.89
N ILE A 19 4.48 -22.63 16.24
CA ILE A 19 5.53 -23.43 15.59
C ILE A 19 5.15 -23.71 14.12
N GLU A 20 3.88 -24.02 13.86
CA GLU A 20 3.32 -24.08 12.52
C GLU A 20 2.36 -22.90 12.27
N PRO A 21 2.48 -22.21 11.12
CA PRO A 21 1.58 -21.13 10.79
C PRO A 21 0.17 -21.66 10.49
N LEU A 22 -0.83 -21.12 11.17
CA LEU A 22 -2.25 -21.46 10.97
C LEU A 22 -2.83 -20.97 9.63
N SER A 23 -2.05 -20.22 8.84
CA SER A 23 -2.44 -19.78 7.49
C SER A 23 -1.25 -19.78 6.53
N PRO A 24 -1.47 -20.05 5.23
CA PRO A 24 -0.43 -19.94 4.22
C PRO A 24 0.13 -18.52 4.15
N ARG A 25 1.45 -18.40 4.07
CA ARG A 25 2.15 -17.11 3.89
C ARG A 25 2.18 -16.73 2.42
N ILE A 26 1.01 -16.35 1.89
CA ILE A 26 0.85 -15.92 0.48
C ILE A 26 1.58 -14.59 0.24
N VAL A 27 1.56 -13.71 1.24
CA VAL A 27 2.12 -12.37 1.16
C VAL A 27 3.00 -12.09 2.37
N THR A 28 4.16 -11.49 2.15
CA THR A 28 5.06 -11.01 3.20
C THR A 28 5.55 -9.61 2.85
N TYR A 29 5.58 -8.73 3.86
CA TYR A 29 6.18 -7.40 3.76
C TYR A 29 7.32 -7.30 4.77
N ALA A 30 8.46 -6.75 4.33
CA ALA A 30 9.47 -6.22 5.22
C ALA A 30 9.54 -4.71 4.98
N ILE A 31 9.13 -3.90 5.96
CA ILE A 31 8.99 -2.45 5.81
C ILE A 31 9.93 -1.74 6.77
N SER A 32 10.76 -0.84 6.23
CA SER A 32 11.51 0.16 6.98
C SER A 32 10.90 1.52 6.70
N VAL A 33 10.48 2.23 7.74
CA VAL A 33 9.81 3.52 7.61
C VAL A 33 10.33 4.50 8.65
N SER A 34 10.43 5.76 8.27
CA SER A 34 10.71 6.88 9.16
C SER A 34 9.54 7.87 9.14
N LEU A 35 9.19 8.39 10.32
CA LEU A 35 8.23 9.48 10.49
C LEU A 35 9.00 10.78 10.74
N ASP A 36 8.74 11.79 9.92
CA ASP A 36 9.06 13.17 10.22
C ASP A 36 7.84 13.81 10.93
N PRO A 37 7.92 14.04 12.26
CA PRO A 37 6.82 14.58 13.01
C PRO A 37 6.66 16.10 12.84
N VAL A 38 7.59 16.81 12.19
CA VAL A 38 7.45 18.23 11.88
C VAL A 38 6.64 18.36 10.60
N GLU A 39 7.12 17.73 9.54
CA GLU A 39 6.50 17.75 8.20
C GLU A 39 5.28 16.84 8.07
N LYS A 40 5.07 15.95 9.05
CA LYS A 40 4.01 14.92 9.04
C LYS A 40 4.15 13.97 7.86
N MET A 41 5.40 13.63 7.53
CA MET A 41 5.75 12.84 6.37
C MET A 41 6.27 11.45 6.78
N LEU A 42 5.97 10.45 5.97
CA LEU A 42 6.59 9.13 6.02
C LEU A 42 7.53 8.97 4.82
N THR A 43 8.72 8.43 5.07
CA THR A 43 9.60 7.90 4.03
C THR A 43 9.79 6.41 4.28
N GLY A 44 9.33 5.59 3.33
CA GLY A 44 9.24 4.15 3.45
C GLY A 44 9.98 3.39 2.36
N LYS A 45 10.55 2.25 2.74
CA LYS A 45 11.08 1.22 1.86
C LYS A 45 10.46 -0.10 2.27
N GLU A 46 9.80 -0.77 1.33
CA GLU A 46 9.24 -2.10 1.57
C GLU A 46 9.77 -3.13 0.57
N THR A 47 9.99 -4.34 1.07
CA THR A 47 10.15 -5.52 0.23
C THR A 47 8.88 -6.36 0.34
N LEU A 48 8.12 -6.43 -0.76
CA LEU A 48 6.96 -7.28 -0.90
C LEU A 48 7.38 -8.62 -1.50
N THR A 49 6.90 -9.72 -0.93
CA THR A 49 6.92 -11.05 -1.54
C THR A 49 5.49 -11.54 -1.69
N TRP A 50 5.06 -11.85 -2.91
CA TRP A 50 3.71 -12.33 -3.21
C TRP A 50 3.78 -13.61 -4.03
N ARG A 51 3.04 -14.64 -3.59
CA ARG A 51 2.92 -15.93 -4.27
C ARG A 51 1.59 -16.03 -5.02
N ASN A 52 1.64 -16.35 -6.31
CA ASN A 52 0.46 -16.71 -7.07
C ASN A 52 -0.03 -18.11 -6.65
N THR A 53 -1.13 -18.16 -5.90
CA THR A 53 -1.76 -19.42 -5.48
C THR A 53 -2.90 -19.86 -6.39
N SER A 54 -3.21 -19.12 -7.46
CA SER A 54 -4.22 -19.52 -8.45
C SER A 54 -3.62 -20.41 -9.54
N THR A 55 -4.48 -20.89 -10.43
CA THR A 55 -4.10 -21.57 -11.68
C THR A 55 -3.89 -20.60 -12.84
N ASP A 56 -4.03 -19.29 -12.59
CA ASP A 56 -3.97 -18.26 -13.62
C ASP A 56 -2.54 -17.77 -13.85
N ARG A 57 -2.30 -17.18 -15.03
CA ARG A 57 -1.09 -16.43 -15.32
C ARG A 57 -1.39 -14.95 -15.00
N VAL A 58 -0.77 -14.43 -13.95
CA VAL A 58 -1.06 -13.07 -13.47
C VAL A 58 -0.11 -12.07 -14.13
N GLY A 59 -0.63 -11.29 -15.09
CA GLY A 59 0.15 -10.35 -15.91
C GLY A 59 0.28 -8.93 -15.35
N GLU A 60 -0.43 -8.60 -14.29
CA GLU A 60 -0.36 -7.30 -13.62
C GLU A 60 -0.56 -7.49 -12.11
N LEU A 61 -0.06 -6.54 -11.32
CA LEU A 61 -0.32 -6.45 -9.89
C LEU A 61 -1.14 -5.20 -9.59
N GLN A 62 -2.04 -5.27 -8.62
CA GLN A 62 -2.82 -4.10 -8.18
C GLN A 62 -2.54 -3.77 -6.72
N PHE A 63 -2.44 -2.48 -6.40
CA PHE A 63 -2.14 -1.99 -5.06
C PHE A 63 -3.09 -0.89 -4.62
N HIS A 64 -3.44 -0.92 -3.35
CA HIS A 64 -4.11 0.15 -2.65
C HIS A 64 -3.10 1.22 -2.21
N LEU A 65 -3.43 2.47 -2.50
CA LEU A 65 -2.76 3.71 -2.12
C LEU A 65 -3.72 4.60 -1.31
N TYR A 66 -4.30 4.05 -0.24
CA TYR A 66 -5.46 4.64 0.43
C TYR A 66 -5.25 6.03 1.06
N LEU A 67 -4.02 6.44 1.36
CA LEU A 67 -3.78 7.84 1.76
C LEU A 67 -4.14 8.84 0.65
N ASN A 68 -4.19 8.43 -0.62
CA ASN A 68 -4.64 9.29 -1.71
C ASN A 68 -6.14 9.62 -1.66
N ALA A 69 -6.93 8.93 -0.83
CA ALA A 69 -8.32 9.32 -0.60
C ALA A 69 -8.41 10.72 0.04
N PHE A 70 -7.33 11.15 0.72
CA PHE A 70 -7.19 12.42 1.42
C PHE A 70 -6.39 13.46 0.62
N LYS A 71 -6.10 13.21 -0.67
CA LYS A 71 -5.21 14.05 -1.49
C LYS A 71 -5.84 15.40 -1.85
N ASN A 72 -7.16 15.40 -1.99
CA ASN A 72 -8.01 16.53 -2.33
C ASN A 72 -9.48 16.07 -2.27
N THR A 73 -10.41 16.95 -2.63
CA THR A 73 -11.85 16.70 -2.63
C THR A 73 -12.36 15.78 -3.76
N ALA A 74 -11.51 15.33 -4.69
CA ALA A 74 -11.93 14.65 -5.91
C ALA A 74 -11.92 13.12 -5.84
N SER A 75 -11.36 12.52 -4.78
CA SER A 75 -11.42 11.08 -4.55
C SER A 75 -12.87 10.62 -4.35
N THR A 76 -13.14 9.34 -4.61
CA THR A 76 -14.47 8.76 -4.46
C THR A 76 -14.96 8.89 -3.02
N PHE A 77 -14.12 8.52 -2.04
CA PHE A 77 -14.40 8.76 -0.62
C PHE A 77 -14.77 10.21 -0.29
N MET A 78 -14.02 11.20 -0.78
CA MET A 78 -14.30 12.60 -0.46
C MET A 78 -15.62 13.10 -1.07
N LYS A 79 -15.99 12.58 -2.25
CA LYS A 79 -17.29 12.87 -2.86
C LYS A 79 -18.43 12.22 -2.10
N GLU A 80 -18.30 10.95 -1.73
CA GLU A 80 -19.35 10.20 -1.03
C GLU A 80 -19.56 10.68 0.41
N SER A 81 -18.47 11.04 1.08
CA SER A 81 -18.50 11.55 2.45
C SER A 81 -18.79 13.04 2.56
N GLU A 82 -18.79 13.77 1.44
CA GLU A 82 -18.82 15.24 1.41
C GLU A 82 -17.72 15.89 2.28
N GLY A 83 -16.59 15.18 2.45
CA GLY A 83 -15.50 15.60 3.34
C GLY A 83 -15.82 15.48 4.83
N GLY A 84 -16.85 14.73 5.21
CA GLY A 84 -17.27 14.50 6.59
C GLY A 84 -17.37 13.02 6.94
N HIS A 85 -16.82 12.61 8.08
CA HIS A 85 -16.94 11.25 8.57
C HIS A 85 -17.29 11.25 10.06
N ARG A 86 -18.41 10.61 10.42
CA ARG A 86 -18.88 10.47 11.83
C ARG A 86 -18.97 11.81 12.58
N GLY A 87 -19.43 12.87 11.89
CA GLY A 87 -19.60 14.20 12.47
C GLY A 87 -18.33 15.05 12.55
N ILE A 88 -17.20 14.57 11.99
CA ILE A 88 -15.96 15.34 11.87
C ILE A 88 -15.73 15.68 10.41
N THR A 89 -15.52 16.96 10.11
CA THR A 89 -15.19 17.42 8.75
C THR A 89 -13.68 17.54 8.56
N MET A 90 -13.25 17.36 7.31
CA MET A 90 -11.87 17.61 6.93
C MET A 90 -11.53 19.09 7.14
N ALA A 91 -10.49 19.36 7.92
CA ALA A 91 -9.99 20.72 8.12
C ALA A 91 -9.30 21.26 6.86
N ASP A 92 -9.47 22.54 6.58
CA ASP A 92 -8.75 23.24 5.50
C ASP A 92 -7.24 23.03 5.63
N GLY A 93 -6.60 22.66 4.50
CA GLY A 93 -5.16 22.39 4.45
C GLY A 93 -4.71 21.10 5.14
N GLY A 94 -5.63 20.27 5.63
CA GLY A 94 -5.34 19.00 6.31
C GLY A 94 -5.10 17.79 5.38
N TRP A 95 -4.73 18.02 4.12
CA TRP A 95 -4.60 16.98 3.09
C TRP A 95 -3.44 16.02 3.33
N GLY A 96 -3.59 14.79 2.86
CA GLY A 96 -2.60 13.72 2.92
C GLY A 96 -2.56 12.92 1.62
N TRP A 97 -1.48 12.19 1.37
CA TRP A 97 -1.30 11.45 0.12
C TRP A 97 -0.20 10.40 0.28
N ILE A 98 -0.08 9.52 -0.70
CA ILE A 98 1.05 8.60 -0.85
C ILE A 98 1.45 8.51 -2.32
N ASP A 99 2.75 8.58 -2.58
CA ASP A 99 3.34 8.39 -3.90
C ASP A 99 4.38 7.27 -3.85
N VAL A 100 4.28 6.33 -4.77
CA VAL A 100 5.31 5.31 -5.02
C VAL A 100 6.40 5.94 -5.87
N THR A 101 7.59 6.04 -5.31
CA THR A 101 8.76 6.70 -5.93
C THR A 101 9.67 5.73 -6.69
N SER A 102 9.67 4.45 -6.29
CA SER A 102 10.34 3.38 -7.04
C SER A 102 9.63 2.04 -6.82
N MET A 103 9.60 1.18 -7.83
CA MET A 103 9.12 -0.20 -7.76
C MET A 103 9.97 -1.05 -8.70
N LYS A 104 10.71 -2.00 -8.14
CA LYS A 104 11.61 -2.87 -8.92
C LYS A 104 11.42 -4.34 -8.59
N THR A 105 11.55 -5.22 -9.58
CA THR A 105 11.60 -6.67 -9.32
C THR A 105 12.93 -7.08 -8.68
N ALA A 106 13.01 -8.29 -8.13
CA ALA A 106 14.26 -8.83 -7.59
C ALA A 106 15.36 -8.97 -8.64
N GLU A 107 14.98 -9.12 -9.92
CA GLU A 107 15.89 -9.17 -11.06
C GLU A 107 16.33 -7.77 -11.53
N GLY A 108 15.80 -6.71 -10.91
CA GLY A 108 16.18 -5.33 -11.19
C GLY A 108 15.38 -4.64 -12.31
N GLU A 109 14.30 -5.25 -12.83
CA GLU A 109 13.40 -4.55 -13.75
C GLU A 109 12.74 -3.38 -13.02
N ASP A 110 12.81 -2.18 -13.62
CA ASP A 110 12.11 -1.00 -13.14
C ASP A 110 10.66 -0.99 -13.65
N LEU A 111 9.72 -1.13 -12.73
CA LEU A 111 8.28 -1.12 -12.99
C LEU A 111 7.66 0.26 -12.74
N THR A 112 8.38 1.23 -12.18
CA THR A 112 7.85 2.57 -11.87
C THR A 112 7.19 3.26 -13.06
N PRO A 113 7.77 3.25 -14.28
CA PRO A 113 7.14 3.87 -15.44
C PRO A 113 5.85 3.18 -15.91
N ARG A 114 5.54 1.98 -15.40
CA ARG A 114 4.36 1.19 -15.75
C ARG A 114 3.20 1.38 -14.76
N ILE A 115 3.39 2.17 -13.70
CA ILE A 115 2.35 2.40 -12.70
C ILE A 115 1.22 3.23 -13.33
N GLU A 116 0.00 2.69 -13.29
CA GLU A 116 -1.19 3.34 -13.83
C GLU A 116 -2.27 3.40 -12.75
N PHE A 117 -2.88 4.57 -12.52
CA PHE A 117 -4.04 4.68 -11.65
C PHE A 117 -5.27 4.08 -12.32
N ILE A 118 -6.05 3.30 -11.56
CA ILE A 118 -7.30 2.67 -12.01
C ILE A 118 -8.45 2.94 -11.04
N HIS A 119 -9.67 2.77 -11.54
CA HIS A 119 -10.93 2.98 -10.81
C HIS A 119 -11.83 1.74 -11.04
N PRO A 120 -11.63 0.65 -10.27
CA PRO A 120 -12.38 -0.58 -10.47
C PRO A 120 -13.85 -0.52 -10.04
N ASP A 121 -14.25 0.47 -9.24
CA ASP A 121 -15.59 0.54 -8.64
C ASP A 121 -16.51 1.56 -9.32
N ASP A 122 -15.94 2.63 -9.85
CA ASP A 122 -16.66 3.70 -10.53
C ASP A 122 -15.87 4.26 -11.73
N ASN A 123 -16.35 5.32 -12.38
CA ASN A 123 -15.64 5.99 -13.49
C ASN A 123 -14.91 7.27 -13.02
N ASN A 124 -14.49 7.36 -11.76
CA ASN A 124 -13.85 8.55 -11.22
C ASN A 124 -12.35 8.59 -11.58
N GLU A 125 -12.04 9.12 -12.77
CA GLU A 125 -10.65 9.28 -13.25
C GLU A 125 -9.76 10.15 -12.34
N LYS A 126 -10.35 10.89 -11.40
CA LYS A 126 -9.61 11.70 -10.42
C LYS A 126 -9.22 10.92 -9.16
N ASP A 127 -9.78 9.73 -8.96
CA ASP A 127 -9.40 8.87 -7.85
C ASP A 127 -8.00 8.28 -8.09
N ARG A 128 -7.17 8.28 -7.05
CA ARG A 128 -5.77 7.81 -7.09
C ARG A 128 -5.47 6.78 -5.99
N THR A 129 -6.50 6.11 -5.50
CA THR A 129 -6.40 5.17 -4.37
C THR A 129 -6.07 3.75 -4.80
N VAL A 130 -6.09 3.45 -6.10
CA VAL A 130 -5.67 2.15 -6.66
C VAL A 130 -4.73 2.35 -7.83
N ILE A 131 -3.68 1.54 -7.89
CA ILE A 131 -2.81 1.42 -9.06
C ILE A 131 -2.83 0.00 -9.61
N ARG A 132 -2.69 -0.14 -10.92
CA ARG A 132 -2.23 -1.37 -11.58
C ARG A 132 -0.79 -1.20 -12.05
N VAL A 133 -0.07 -2.30 -12.07
CA VAL A 133 1.32 -2.39 -12.51
C VAL A 133 1.45 -3.58 -13.46
N PRO A 134 1.38 -3.35 -14.79
CA PRO A 134 1.63 -4.38 -15.78
C PRO A 134 3.06 -4.94 -15.65
N LEU A 135 3.19 -6.26 -15.72
CA LEU A 135 4.47 -6.97 -15.63
C LEU A 135 4.98 -7.34 -17.03
N SER A 136 6.30 -7.30 -17.25
CA SER A 136 6.90 -7.82 -18.47
C SER A 136 6.79 -9.34 -18.59
N LYS A 137 6.80 -10.03 -17.44
CA LYS A 137 6.65 -11.48 -17.30
C LYS A 137 5.52 -11.76 -16.31
N PRO A 138 4.48 -12.52 -16.71
CA PRO A 138 3.42 -12.87 -15.78
C PRO A 138 3.95 -13.79 -14.68
N VAL A 139 3.40 -13.66 -13.47
CA VAL A 139 3.64 -14.60 -12.37
C VAL A 139 2.79 -15.85 -12.63
N LEU A 140 3.44 -16.98 -12.91
CA LEU A 140 2.75 -18.24 -13.21
C LEU A 140 2.20 -18.91 -11.95
N PRO A 141 1.30 -19.91 -12.10
CA PRO A 141 0.80 -20.68 -10.96
C PRO A 141 1.92 -21.21 -10.05
N GLY A 142 1.79 -20.97 -8.75
CA GLY A 142 2.76 -21.36 -7.73
C GLY A 142 4.03 -20.50 -7.66
N GLN A 143 4.28 -19.63 -8.65
CA GLN A 143 5.45 -18.74 -8.65
C GLN A 143 5.29 -17.59 -7.66
N THR A 144 6.43 -17.01 -7.30
CA THR A 144 6.53 -15.89 -6.37
C THR A 144 7.22 -14.74 -7.07
N ILE A 145 6.70 -13.53 -6.88
CA ILE A 145 7.38 -12.29 -7.25
C ILE A 145 7.84 -11.58 -5.98
N ARG A 146 9.02 -10.97 -6.03
CA ARG A 146 9.53 -10.09 -5.00
C ARG A 146 9.75 -8.71 -5.59
N LEU A 147 9.26 -7.69 -4.89
CA LEU A 147 9.38 -6.29 -5.28
C LEU A 147 10.09 -5.50 -4.19
N SER A 148 10.95 -4.58 -4.59
CA SER A 148 11.43 -3.48 -3.75
C SER A 148 10.65 -2.23 -4.11
N ILE A 149 9.96 -1.64 -3.14
CA ILE A 149 9.08 -0.49 -3.33
C ILE A 149 9.51 0.63 -2.39
N ASP A 150 9.82 1.79 -2.94
CA ASP A 150 10.12 3.01 -2.20
C ASP A 150 8.94 3.97 -2.30
N PHE A 151 8.51 4.56 -1.19
CA PHE A 151 7.38 5.48 -1.17
C PHE A 151 7.58 6.64 -0.19
N THR A 152 6.87 7.73 -0.46
CA THR A 152 6.71 8.85 0.46
C THR A 152 5.23 9.13 0.68
N ALA A 153 4.86 9.51 1.90
CA ALA A 153 3.48 9.83 2.22
C ALA A 153 3.37 11.06 3.11
N LYS A 154 2.33 11.86 2.92
CA LYS A 154 1.92 12.94 3.82
C LYS A 154 0.71 12.50 4.63
N LEU A 155 0.78 12.64 5.94
CA LEU A 155 -0.32 12.28 6.82
C LEU A 155 -1.38 13.40 6.82
N PRO A 156 -2.66 13.07 6.59
CA PRO A 156 -3.73 14.06 6.70
C PRO A 156 -3.96 14.44 8.17
N ARG A 157 -4.68 15.53 8.41
CA ARG A 157 -5.30 15.72 9.73
C ARG A 157 -6.36 14.65 9.95
N ILE A 158 -6.43 14.11 11.17
CA ILE A 158 -7.41 13.08 11.51
C ILE A 158 -8.82 13.63 11.33
N PHE A 159 -9.55 13.07 10.38
CA PHE A 159 -11.01 13.11 10.35
C PHE A 159 -11.63 11.72 10.12
N ALA A 160 -10.82 10.75 9.66
CA ALA A 160 -11.15 9.33 9.58
C ALA A 160 -10.08 8.51 10.35
N ARG A 161 -9.98 7.20 10.10
CA ARG A 161 -9.07 6.27 10.83
C ARG A 161 -7.59 6.37 10.41
N THR A 162 -7.14 7.53 9.94
CA THR A 162 -5.73 7.78 9.61
C THR A 162 -5.41 9.27 9.71
N GLY A 163 -4.19 9.61 10.14
CA GLY A 163 -3.69 10.99 10.19
C GLY A 163 -2.99 11.37 11.51
N TYR A 164 -2.87 12.67 11.72
CA TYR A 164 -2.39 13.26 12.98
C TYR A 164 -3.37 14.28 13.61
N TYR A 165 -3.25 14.47 14.92
CA TYR A 165 -3.82 15.59 15.67
C TYR A 165 -2.80 16.07 16.69
N GLN A 166 -2.35 17.33 16.58
CA GLN A 166 -1.23 17.85 17.38
C GLN A 166 0.00 16.92 17.29
N ASN A 167 0.41 16.32 18.40
CA ASN A 167 1.52 15.37 18.53
C ASN A 167 1.07 13.90 18.55
N TYR A 168 -0.23 13.62 18.33
CA TYR A 168 -0.79 12.28 18.22
C TYR A 168 -0.88 11.83 16.78
N TYR A 169 -0.55 10.56 16.54
CA TYR A 169 -0.56 9.93 15.22
C TYR A 169 -1.31 8.61 15.27
N MET A 170 -2.31 8.46 14.42
CA MET A 170 -3.01 7.21 14.17
C MET A 170 -2.88 6.91 12.70
N ILE A 171 -2.07 5.94 12.33
CA ILE A 171 -1.65 5.76 10.93
C ILE A 171 -2.07 4.36 10.48
N GLY A 172 -3.23 4.28 9.81
CA GLY A 172 -3.73 3.06 9.18
C GLY A 172 -3.58 3.12 7.66
N GLN A 173 -3.42 1.97 7.01
CA GLN A 173 -3.41 1.85 5.53
C GLN A 173 -2.42 2.81 4.85
N TRP A 174 -1.21 2.91 5.39
CA TRP A 174 -0.25 3.99 5.11
C TRP A 174 0.88 3.64 4.14
N PHE A 175 0.88 2.41 3.63
CA PHE A 175 1.89 1.89 2.71
C PHE A 175 1.20 1.33 1.45
N PRO A 176 1.91 1.21 0.32
CA PRO A 176 1.39 0.55 -0.88
C PRO A 176 1.06 -0.91 -0.59
N LYS A 177 -0.22 -1.27 -0.58
CA LYS A 177 -0.66 -2.59 -0.14
C LYS A 177 -1.25 -3.35 -1.30
N ILE A 178 -0.67 -4.49 -1.67
CA ILE A 178 -1.19 -5.35 -2.74
C ILE A 178 -2.66 -5.73 -2.48
N GLY A 179 -3.47 -5.70 -3.53
CA GLY A 179 -4.82 -6.25 -3.53
C GLY A 179 -4.82 -7.76 -3.35
N VAL A 180 -6.00 -8.33 -3.14
CA VAL A 180 -6.14 -9.79 -3.05
C VAL A 180 -6.46 -10.31 -4.44
N TYR A 181 -5.62 -11.18 -4.99
CA TYR A 181 -6.00 -11.91 -6.20
C TYR A 181 -6.93 -13.06 -5.81
N GLU A 182 -8.17 -13.02 -6.29
CA GLU A 182 -9.18 -14.05 -6.10
C GLU A 182 -9.22 -14.95 -7.32
N ALA A 183 -8.89 -16.22 -7.15
CA ALA A 183 -9.05 -17.23 -8.20
C ALA A 183 -10.54 -17.52 -8.46
N ALA A 184 -10.87 -18.09 -9.62
CA ALA A 184 -12.23 -18.56 -9.89
C ALA A 184 -12.72 -19.50 -8.78
N GLY A 185 -13.92 -19.25 -8.26
CA GLY A 185 -14.52 -19.99 -7.14
C GLY A 185 -14.08 -19.53 -5.75
N GLN A 186 -13.13 -18.58 -5.62
CA GLN A 186 -12.84 -17.94 -4.35
C GLN A 186 -13.82 -16.79 -4.10
N ARG A 187 -14.47 -16.80 -2.92
CA ARG A 187 -15.51 -15.84 -2.55
C ARG A 187 -16.60 -15.76 -3.65
N TYR A 188 -16.69 -14.64 -4.35
CA TYR A 188 -17.70 -14.38 -5.39
C TYR A 188 -17.09 -14.29 -6.80
N ALA A 189 -15.79 -14.61 -6.95
CA ALA A 189 -15.09 -14.51 -8.22
C ALA A 189 -15.48 -15.65 -9.18
N VAL A 190 -16.15 -15.30 -10.29
CA VAL A 190 -16.47 -16.25 -11.37
C VAL A 190 -15.25 -16.56 -12.23
N LYS A 191 -14.32 -15.60 -12.33
CA LYS A 191 -13.03 -15.72 -13.01
C LYS A 191 -11.94 -15.09 -12.14
N GLY A 192 -10.68 -15.44 -12.41
CA GLY A 192 -9.52 -14.82 -11.74
C GLY A 192 -9.56 -13.30 -11.84
N GLN A 193 -9.49 -12.61 -10.69
CA GLN A 193 -9.60 -11.15 -10.63
C GLN A 193 -8.88 -10.57 -9.41
N TRP A 194 -8.53 -9.29 -9.49
CA TRP A 194 -8.06 -8.52 -8.34
C TRP A 194 -9.25 -7.98 -7.55
N ASN A 195 -9.36 -8.37 -6.28
CA ASN A 195 -10.12 -7.64 -5.27
C ASN A 195 -9.22 -6.52 -4.74
N CYS A 196 -9.27 -5.37 -5.43
CA CYS A 196 -8.48 -4.20 -5.13
C CYS A 196 -9.31 -2.92 -5.37
N HIS A 197 -10.21 -2.64 -4.44
CA HIS A 197 -11.20 -1.56 -4.53
C HIS A 197 -10.63 -0.17 -4.18
N GLN A 198 -11.30 0.87 -4.68
CA GLN A 198 -11.12 2.27 -4.28
C GLN A 198 -11.37 2.43 -2.78
N PHE A 199 -10.89 3.53 -2.22
CA PHE A 199 -11.28 3.91 -0.86
C PHE A 199 -12.64 4.62 -0.88
N HIS A 200 -13.54 4.18 0.01
CA HIS A 200 -14.90 4.66 0.23
C HIS A 200 -15.14 4.96 1.71
#